data_AF-A0A1M5LPE1-F1
#
_entry.id   AF-A0A1M5LPE1-F1
#
_cell.length_a   1.000
_cell.length_b   1.000
_cell.length_c   1.000
_cell.angle_alpha   90.00
_cell.angle_beta   90.00
_cell.angle_gamma   90.00
#
_symmetry.space_group_name_H-M   'P 1'
#
loop_
_entity.id
_entity.type
_entity.pdbx_description
1 polymer ?
#
loop_
_entity_poly.entity_id
_entity_poly.type
_entity_poly.pdbx_seq_one_letter_code
_entity_poly.pdbx_strand_id
1 'polypeptide(L)'
;MSKILRAPKRLTIRFFSYFLITSFLVLSCQKDQDEIPDCGCDSTIRTTIPESANLIGKIAYKKQLDPNDNYYNNKFWIAYTEQNCSNCVHKMIVCNEGILNQQILNLKSNGQTLNIKFSGHLKEICEKTFDIADVTYENIILTKIIVQ
;
A
#
# COMPACT_ATOMS: atom_id res chain seq x y z
N MET A 1 -30.56 -14.10 87.48
CA MET A 1 -30.62 -12.74 88.05
C MET A 1 -29.20 -12.23 88.23
N SER A 2 -28.82 -11.15 87.53
CA SER A 2 -27.64 -10.29 87.79
C SER A 2 -26.25 -10.93 87.56
N LYS A 3 -25.17 -10.31 87.07
CA LYS A 3 -24.83 -9.05 86.36
C LYS A 3 -23.37 -9.26 85.87
N ILE A 4 -23.08 -8.79 84.65
CA ILE A 4 -21.99 -7.87 84.25
C ILE A 4 -20.58 -8.00 84.90
N LEU A 5 -19.53 -8.03 84.07
CA LEU A 5 -18.34 -7.11 83.99
C LEU A 5 -17.08 -7.87 83.52
N ARG A 6 -16.63 -7.68 82.27
CA ARG A 6 -15.62 -6.73 81.73
C ARG A 6 -14.16 -7.25 81.69
N ALA A 7 -13.63 -7.16 80.45
CA ALA A 7 -12.27 -7.26 79.87
C ALA A 7 -11.07 -6.85 80.78
N PRO A 8 -9.77 -7.10 80.44
CA PRO A 8 -9.17 -6.83 79.11
C PRO A 8 -7.96 -7.70 78.69
N LYS A 9 -7.42 -7.46 77.48
CA LYS A 9 -5.97 -7.38 77.10
C LYS A 9 -5.93 -7.20 75.57
N ARG A 10 -5.55 -6.02 75.04
CA ARG A 10 -4.20 -5.65 74.58
C ARG A 10 -3.52 -6.80 73.81
N LEU A 11 -2.88 -6.64 72.67
CA LEU A 11 -2.53 -5.54 71.78
C LEU A 11 -1.66 -6.27 70.75
N THR A 12 -2.06 -6.39 69.49
CA THR A 12 -1.14 -6.83 68.43
C THR A 12 -1.41 -6.05 67.16
N ILE A 13 -0.60 -5.00 67.01
CA ILE A 13 -0.37 -4.23 65.81
C ILE A 13 0.18 -5.19 64.75
N ARG A 14 -0.50 -5.31 63.60
CA ARG A 14 0.13 -5.80 62.37
C ARG A 14 -0.14 -4.81 61.25
N PHE A 15 0.96 -4.25 60.78
CA PHE A 15 1.11 -3.37 59.62
C PHE A 15 0.31 -3.89 58.42
N PHE A 16 -0.83 -3.28 58.13
CA PHE A 16 -1.40 -3.31 56.77
C PHE A 16 -0.97 -2.04 56.04
N SER A 17 0.33 -2.02 55.76
CA SER A 17 0.99 -1.06 54.90
C SER A 17 0.56 -1.33 53.45
N TYR A 18 -0.05 -0.33 52.83
CA TYR A 18 0.01 -0.04 51.39
C TYR A 18 -0.05 -1.25 50.44
N PHE A 19 -1.24 -1.79 50.23
CA PHE A 19 -1.55 -2.62 49.05
C PHE A 19 -2.81 -2.09 48.34
N LEU A 20 -2.85 -0.78 48.15
CA LEU A 20 -3.75 -0.07 47.25
C LEU A 20 -2.85 0.86 46.46
N ILE A 21 -3.02 0.91 45.14
CA ILE A 21 -2.29 1.75 44.17
C ILE A 21 -1.04 1.08 43.53
N THR A 22 -1.17 -0.06 42.83
CA THR A 22 -0.20 -0.43 41.76
C THR A 22 -0.78 -1.20 40.56
N SER A 23 -2.11 -1.41 40.44
CA SER A 23 -2.67 -2.22 39.32
C SER A 23 -3.29 -1.43 38.16
N PHE A 24 -3.01 -0.14 37.99
CA PHE A 24 -3.64 0.70 36.95
C PHE A 24 -2.66 1.33 35.95
N LEU A 25 -1.54 0.67 35.62
CA LEU A 25 -0.58 1.16 34.62
C LEU A 25 -0.12 0.08 33.63
N VAL A 26 -1.05 -0.70 33.10
CA VAL A 26 -0.86 -1.39 31.81
C VAL A 26 -2.00 -1.03 30.86
N LEU A 27 -2.23 0.27 30.68
CA LEU A 27 -2.65 0.78 29.38
C LEU A 27 -1.44 0.62 28.46
N SER A 28 -1.28 -0.61 27.96
CA SER A 28 -0.40 -0.90 26.84
C SER A 28 -0.91 -0.06 25.67
N CYS A 29 -0.24 1.06 25.42
CA CYS A 29 -0.28 1.70 24.11
C CYS A 29 0.33 0.69 23.13
N GLN A 30 -0.49 -0.19 22.56
CA GLN A 30 -0.20 -0.70 21.24
C GLN A 30 -0.29 0.51 20.32
N LYS A 31 0.86 1.14 20.06
CA LYS A 31 1.02 1.85 18.80
C LYS A 31 1.00 0.73 17.78
N ASP A 32 -0.13 0.53 17.12
CA ASP A 32 -0.13 -0.07 15.80
C ASP A 32 0.77 0.86 14.97
N GLN A 33 2.06 0.53 14.89
CA GLN A 33 2.91 1.11 13.86
C GLN A 33 2.39 0.46 12.60
N ASP A 34 1.59 1.21 11.83
CA ASP A 34 1.20 0.81 10.48
C ASP A 34 2.50 0.53 9.70
N GLU A 35 2.89 -0.74 9.62
CA GLU A 35 4.05 -1.15 8.84
C GLU A 35 3.75 -0.83 7.38
N ILE A 36 4.56 0.06 6.79
CA ILE A 36 4.45 0.38 5.37
C ILE A 36 4.79 -0.89 4.59
N PRO A 37 3.93 -1.37 3.69
CA PRO A 37 4.20 -2.60 2.97
C PRO A 37 5.40 -2.42 2.03
N ASP A 38 6.16 -3.50 1.83
CA ASP A 38 7.33 -3.49 0.94
C ASP A 38 6.94 -3.34 -0.56
N CYS A 39 5.71 -3.70 -0.91
CA CYS A 39 5.22 -3.74 -2.28
C CYS A 39 3.77 -3.25 -2.40
N GLY A 40 3.34 -2.98 -3.64
CA GLY A 40 1.99 -2.52 -3.94
C GLY A 40 1.87 -1.00 -4.05
N CYS A 41 0.64 -0.52 -4.19
CA CYS A 41 0.37 0.90 -4.38
C CYS A 41 0.66 1.75 -3.13
N ASP A 42 0.68 1.13 -1.95
CA ASP A 42 0.91 1.79 -0.67
C ASP A 42 2.36 1.69 -0.19
N SER A 43 3.24 1.02 -0.97
CA SER A 43 4.66 0.88 -0.60
C SER A 43 5.44 2.18 -0.71
N THR A 44 6.69 2.15 -0.27
CA THR A 44 7.63 3.26 -0.49
C THR A 44 7.91 3.49 -1.99
N ILE A 45 8.25 4.73 -2.34
CA ILE A 45 8.65 5.11 -3.70
C ILE A 45 10.06 4.59 -3.96
N ARG A 46 10.25 3.84 -5.06
CA ARG A 46 11.56 3.33 -5.49
C ARG A 46 12.29 4.30 -6.41
N THR A 47 11.57 4.83 -7.39
CA THR A 47 12.12 5.79 -8.35
C THR A 47 11.04 6.74 -8.84
N THR A 48 11.44 7.81 -9.53
CA THR A 48 10.53 8.83 -10.07
C THR A 48 10.85 9.06 -11.53
N ILE A 49 9.80 9.07 -12.36
CA ILE A 49 9.83 9.54 -13.74
C ILE A 49 9.47 11.03 -13.71
N PRO A 50 10.45 11.95 -13.86
CA PRO A 50 10.15 13.37 -13.85
C PRO A 50 9.43 13.79 -15.15
N GLU A 51 8.67 14.89 -15.11
CA GLU A 51 8.04 15.43 -16.32
C GLU A 51 9.04 15.76 -17.44
N SER A 52 10.27 16.15 -17.06
CA SER A 52 11.37 16.45 -17.98
C SER A 52 11.88 15.23 -18.76
N ALA A 53 11.56 14.00 -18.31
CA ALA A 53 11.89 12.79 -19.06
C ALA A 53 11.12 12.71 -20.38
N ASN A 54 9.96 13.39 -20.47
CA ASN A 54 9.15 13.46 -21.68
C ASN A 54 8.83 12.09 -22.30
N LEU A 55 8.69 11.06 -21.48
CA LEU A 55 8.44 9.70 -21.96
C LEU A 55 7.07 9.59 -22.64
N ILE A 56 7.03 8.86 -23.75
CA ILE A 56 5.80 8.52 -24.46
C ILE A 56 5.59 7.01 -24.34
N GLY A 57 4.50 6.61 -23.71
CA GLY A 57 4.10 5.22 -23.53
C GLY A 57 2.73 4.94 -24.13
N LYS A 58 2.33 3.67 -24.10
CA LYS A 58 0.99 3.22 -24.49
C LYS A 58 0.21 2.82 -23.25
N ILE A 59 -0.96 3.42 -23.04
CA ILE A 59 -1.89 3.00 -21.98
C ILE A 59 -2.96 2.08 -22.53
N ALA A 60 -3.28 1.04 -21.78
CA ALA A 60 -4.31 0.05 -22.08
C ALA A 60 -5.03 -0.39 -20.80
N TYR A 61 -6.25 -0.90 -20.91
CA TYR A 61 -6.93 -1.56 -19.80
C TYR A 61 -6.79 -3.08 -19.93
N LYS A 62 -6.13 -3.73 -18.98
CA LYS A 62 -5.99 -5.20 -18.95
C LYS A 62 -7.25 -5.79 -18.34
N LYS A 63 -8.06 -6.47 -19.16
CA LYS A 63 -9.23 -7.23 -18.69
C LYS A 63 -8.80 -8.63 -18.21
N GLN A 64 -9.47 -9.13 -17.17
CA GLN A 64 -9.43 -10.55 -16.86
C GLN A 64 -10.05 -11.35 -18.02
N LEU A 65 -9.24 -12.15 -18.73
CA LEU A 65 -9.73 -13.05 -19.80
C LEU A 65 -9.70 -14.52 -19.36
N ASP A 66 -8.59 -14.96 -18.77
CA ASP A 66 -8.46 -16.28 -18.14
C ASP A 66 -8.77 -16.14 -16.65
N PRO A 67 -9.76 -16.83 -16.07
CA PRO A 67 -10.06 -16.80 -14.64
C PRO A 67 -8.88 -17.20 -13.74
N ASN A 68 -7.89 -17.94 -14.28
CA ASN A 68 -6.71 -18.38 -13.55
C ASN A 68 -5.54 -17.39 -13.63
N ASP A 69 -5.60 -16.38 -14.51
CA ASP A 69 -4.62 -15.29 -14.53
C ASP A 69 -4.97 -14.30 -13.41
N ASN A 70 -4.34 -14.41 -12.24
CA ASN A 70 -4.55 -13.45 -11.16
C ASN A 70 -3.66 -12.21 -11.26
N TYR A 71 -2.86 -12.07 -12.33
CA TYR A 71 -1.81 -11.07 -12.39
C TYR A 71 -2.32 -9.69 -12.80
N TYR A 72 -2.59 -8.84 -11.80
CA TYR A 72 -2.92 -7.41 -11.95
C TYR A 72 -3.96 -7.10 -13.04
N ASN A 73 -5.00 -7.93 -13.08
CA ASN A 73 -6.12 -7.78 -14.00
C ASN A 73 -7.12 -6.73 -13.54
N ASN A 74 -7.93 -6.26 -14.49
CA ASN A 74 -8.92 -5.20 -14.32
C ASN A 74 -8.29 -3.86 -13.89
N LYS A 75 -7.10 -3.58 -14.40
CA LYS A 75 -6.29 -2.38 -14.13
C LYS A 75 -5.84 -1.71 -15.41
N PHE A 76 -5.52 -0.41 -15.32
CA PHE A 76 -4.77 0.27 -16.37
C PHE A 76 -3.29 -0.03 -16.29
N TRP A 77 -2.70 -0.24 -17.47
CA TRP A 77 -1.30 -0.53 -17.66
C TRP A 77 -0.70 0.46 -18.63
N ILE A 78 0.52 0.93 -18.35
CA ILE A 78 1.33 1.72 -19.25
C ILE A 78 2.51 0.87 -19.69
N ALA A 79 2.68 0.71 -21.01
CA ALA A 79 3.85 0.10 -21.60
C ALA A 79 4.74 1.17 -22.20
N TYR A 80 6.01 1.19 -21.80
CA TYR A 80 7.05 2.05 -22.37
C TYR A 80 8.20 1.18 -22.87
N THR A 81 8.68 1.45 -24.07
CA THR A 81 9.85 0.79 -24.66
C THR A 81 10.98 1.80 -24.74
N GLU A 82 12.14 1.46 -24.22
CA GLU A 82 13.29 2.37 -24.26
C GLU A 82 13.72 2.66 -25.71
N GLN A 83 14.04 3.91 -26.01
CA GLN A 83 14.39 4.34 -27.37
C GLN A 83 15.60 3.61 -27.96
N ASN A 84 16.51 3.14 -27.11
CA ASN A 84 17.76 2.48 -27.51
C ASN A 84 17.79 0.98 -27.17
N CYS A 85 16.64 0.40 -26.79
CA CYS A 85 16.54 -1.02 -26.45
C CYS A 85 15.16 -1.55 -26.85
N SER A 86 15.07 -2.20 -28.00
CA SER A 86 13.81 -2.68 -28.58
C SER A 86 13.15 -3.79 -27.77
N ASN A 87 13.91 -4.51 -26.94
CA ASN A 87 13.44 -5.55 -26.05
C ASN A 87 13.28 -5.09 -24.59
N CYS A 88 13.69 -3.86 -24.23
CA CYS A 88 13.51 -3.30 -22.89
C CYS A 88 12.11 -2.70 -22.79
N VAL A 89 11.19 -3.45 -22.19
CA VAL A 89 9.79 -3.03 -22.03
C VAL A 89 9.47 -2.85 -20.56
N HIS A 90 9.07 -1.65 -20.19
CA HIS A 90 8.61 -1.32 -18.85
C HIS A 90 7.09 -1.34 -18.83
N LYS A 91 6.51 -2.21 -18.01
CA LYS A 91 5.07 -2.31 -17.79
C LYS A 91 4.74 -1.77 -16.41
N MET A 92 3.92 -0.73 -16.37
CA MET A 92 3.58 -0.01 -15.15
C MET A 92 2.08 -0.11 -14.88
N ILE A 93 1.71 -0.62 -13.72
CA ILE A 93 0.30 -0.77 -13.28
C ILE A 93 -0.13 0.51 -12.55
N VAL A 94 -1.21 1.14 -13.01
CA VAL A 94 -1.66 2.43 -12.47
C VAL A 94 -2.35 2.24 -11.12
N CYS A 95 -1.87 2.97 -10.10
CA CYS A 95 -2.41 2.94 -8.74
C CYS A 95 -3.53 3.95 -8.50
N ASN A 96 -3.45 5.15 -9.10
CA ASN A 96 -4.35 6.26 -8.84
C ASN A 96 -5.19 6.61 -10.08
N GLU A 97 -6.14 5.73 -10.44
CA GLU A 97 -7.00 5.91 -11.63
C GLU A 97 -7.83 7.22 -11.61
N GLY A 98 -7.98 7.89 -10.46
CA GLY A 98 -8.72 9.14 -10.33
C GLY A 98 -8.15 10.33 -11.13
N ILE A 99 -6.90 10.26 -11.59
CA ILE A 99 -6.30 11.28 -12.47
C ILE A 99 -6.60 11.04 -13.96
N LEU A 100 -7.13 9.88 -14.32
CA LEU A 100 -7.35 9.51 -15.72
C LEU A 100 -8.54 10.26 -16.29
N ASN A 101 -8.37 10.83 -17.48
CA ASN A 101 -9.46 11.53 -18.17
C ASN A 101 -10.45 10.53 -18.81
N GLN A 102 -11.61 11.03 -19.25
CA GLN A 102 -12.67 10.19 -19.83
C GLN A 102 -12.21 9.39 -21.05
N GLN A 103 -11.31 9.94 -21.86
CA GLN A 103 -10.80 9.27 -23.05
C GLN A 103 -10.03 7.99 -22.69
N ILE A 104 -9.21 8.03 -21.65
CA ILE A 104 -8.50 6.85 -21.12
C ILE A 104 -9.48 5.90 -20.43
N LEU A 105 -10.43 6.42 -19.65
CA LEU A 105 -11.43 5.59 -18.96
C LEU A 105 -12.27 4.76 -19.94
N ASN A 106 -12.54 5.29 -21.14
CA ASN A 106 -13.27 4.58 -22.19
C ASN A 106 -12.55 3.33 -22.71
N LEU A 107 -11.23 3.19 -22.48
CA LEU A 107 -10.48 1.99 -22.88
C LEU A 107 -10.94 0.73 -22.14
N LYS A 108 -11.62 0.87 -20.98
CA LYS A 108 -12.26 -0.26 -20.29
C LYS A 108 -13.25 -1.00 -21.19
N SER A 109 -13.89 -0.31 -22.14
CA SER A 109 -14.93 -0.91 -22.98
C SER A 109 -14.39 -1.48 -24.29
N ASN A 110 -13.42 -0.80 -24.93
CA ASN A 110 -13.05 -1.09 -26.32
C ASN A 110 -11.74 -1.89 -26.50
N GLY A 111 -10.93 -2.07 -25.45
CA GLY A 111 -9.65 -2.80 -25.53
C GLY A 111 -8.59 -2.12 -26.41
N GLN A 112 -8.78 -0.86 -26.75
CA GLN A 112 -7.81 -0.08 -27.52
C GLN A 112 -6.65 0.40 -26.64
N THR A 113 -5.64 0.98 -27.27
CA THR A 113 -4.51 1.63 -26.59
C THR A 113 -4.41 3.08 -27.03
N LEU A 114 -3.89 3.94 -26.15
CA LEU A 114 -3.61 5.35 -26.45
C LEU A 114 -2.15 5.66 -26.21
N ASN A 115 -1.57 6.51 -27.05
CA ASN A 115 -0.27 7.10 -26.76
C ASN A 115 -0.44 8.20 -25.71
N ILE A 116 0.39 8.16 -24.68
CA ILE A 116 0.37 9.12 -23.58
C ILE A 116 1.77 9.61 -23.27
N LYS A 117 1.84 10.87 -22.84
CA LYS A 117 2.98 11.41 -22.12
C LYS A 117 2.68 11.36 -20.62
N PHE A 118 3.62 10.89 -19.82
CA PHE A 118 3.35 10.66 -18.39
C PHE A 118 4.58 10.92 -17.49
N SER A 119 4.29 11.13 -16.22
CA SER A 119 5.27 11.21 -15.13
C SER A 119 4.66 10.59 -13.87
N GLY A 120 5.50 10.16 -12.93
CA GLY A 120 5.00 9.54 -11.71
C GLY A 120 6.07 8.92 -10.85
N HIS A 121 5.61 8.31 -9.76
CA HIS A 121 6.45 7.59 -8.81
C HIS A 121 6.27 6.09 -9.00
N LEU A 122 7.38 5.39 -9.21
CA LEU A 122 7.39 3.95 -9.38
C LEU A 122 7.54 3.27 -8.02
N LYS A 123 6.80 2.17 -7.86
CA LYS A 123 6.70 1.36 -6.65
C LYS A 123 6.86 -0.12 -6.99
N GLU A 124 7.27 -0.92 -6.01
CA GLU A 124 7.46 -2.35 -6.19
C GLU A 124 6.13 -3.07 -6.44
N ILE A 125 6.14 -4.10 -7.27
CA ILE A 125 5.05 -5.07 -7.43
C ILE A 125 5.19 -6.20 -6.42
N CYS A 126 4.07 -6.74 -5.94
CA CYS A 126 4.07 -7.83 -4.98
C CYS A 126 4.26 -9.19 -5.66
N GLU A 127 3.54 -9.41 -6.75
CA GLU A 127 3.68 -10.61 -7.56
C GLU A 127 4.67 -10.31 -8.67
N LYS A 128 5.69 -11.16 -8.83
CA LYS A 128 6.70 -11.01 -9.90
C LYS A 128 6.48 -12.09 -10.95
N THR A 129 6.41 -11.67 -12.20
CA THR A 129 6.42 -12.59 -13.35
C THR A 129 7.82 -12.63 -13.95
N PHE A 130 8.31 -13.84 -14.21
CA PHE A 130 9.51 -14.02 -15.01
C PHE A 130 9.12 -13.98 -16.48
N ASP A 131 9.70 -13.03 -17.20
CA ASP A 131 9.60 -12.92 -18.65
C ASP A 131 10.94 -13.31 -19.27
N ILE A 132 10.92 -13.87 -20.48
CA ILE A 132 12.15 -14.28 -21.18
C ILE A 132 12.84 -13.05 -21.83
N ALA A 133 12.07 -12.00 -22.07
CA ALA A 133 12.56 -10.70 -22.52
C ALA A 133 12.89 -9.79 -21.33
N ASP A 134 13.63 -8.69 -21.59
CA ASP A 134 13.95 -7.64 -20.62
C ASP A 134 12.70 -6.80 -20.29
N VAL A 135 11.72 -7.46 -19.65
CA VAL A 135 10.46 -6.87 -19.24
C VAL A 135 10.47 -6.62 -17.75
N THR A 136 10.28 -5.36 -17.38
CA THR A 136 10.11 -4.96 -15.99
C THR A 136 8.66 -4.66 -15.70
N TYR A 137 8.25 -4.91 -14.46
CA TYR A 137 6.90 -4.71 -13.98
C TYR A 137 6.96 -3.89 -12.70
N GLU A 138 6.22 -2.78 -12.67
CA GLU A 138 6.21 -1.85 -11.54
C GLU A 138 4.79 -1.31 -11.31
N ASN A 139 4.53 -0.79 -10.12
CA ASN A 139 3.36 0.04 -9.87
C ASN A 139 3.72 1.51 -10.13
N ILE A 140 2.78 2.31 -10.63
CA ILE A 140 2.97 3.76 -10.82
C ILE A 140 1.85 4.57 -10.17
N ILE A 141 2.25 5.55 -9.36
CA ILE A 141 1.39 6.67 -8.97
C ILE A 141 1.68 7.81 -9.94
N LEU A 142 0.73 8.07 -10.83
CA LEU A 142 0.82 9.12 -11.83
C LEU A 142 0.75 10.49 -11.17
N THR A 143 1.72 11.35 -11.50
CA THR A 143 1.66 12.79 -11.17
C THR A 143 1.08 13.59 -12.33
N LYS A 144 1.25 13.12 -13.56
CA LYS A 144 0.71 13.74 -14.77
C LYS A 144 0.52 12.70 -15.88
N ILE A 145 -0.51 12.91 -16.68
CA ILE A 145 -0.80 12.11 -17.87
C ILE A 145 -1.51 12.98 -18.92
N ILE A 146 -1.04 12.90 -20.16
CA ILE A 146 -1.59 13.67 -21.29
C ILE A 146 -1.68 12.72 -22.49
N VAL A 147 -2.86 12.64 -23.11
CA VAL A 147 -3.04 11.90 -24.36
C VAL A 147 -2.38 12.66 -25.52
N GLN A 148 -1.65 11.94 -26.37
CA GLN A 148 -1.00 12.48 -27.57
C GLN A 148 -1.91 12.41 -28.80
#